data_AF-A0A3R7GV86-F1
#
_entry.id   AF-A0A3R7GV86-F1
#
_cell.length_a   1.000
_cell.length_b   1.000
_cell.length_c   1.000
_cell.angle_alpha   90.00
_cell.angle_beta   90.00
_cell.angle_gamma   90.00
#
_symmetry.space_group_name_H-M   'P 1'
#
loop_
_entity.id
_entity.type
_entity.pdbx_description
1 polymer ?
#
loop_
_entity_poly.entity_id
_entity_poly.type
_entity_poly.pdbx_seq_one_letter_code
_entity_poly.pdbx_strand_id
1 'polypeptide(L)'
;MRSEVTPNVAQSESGRSDLERPDIYECHPKLADTVTGIDKSDLLIVNGDSRTWEVTDIVDREFDDQDDDRESKRAIRLTTRGRSDEPNAVFALVLVTYPDRYHCRLHVLRTPNWYEENETYPVESVRVLDMEPTWTVVHSSSNVFHLPDPRAAGRGEAHPACHGSPNTAEDADYRFARHYTVRSSCRPCMDCARRYQPVNVSRITCPDCDRGIAGGVLLGANVSALGGVELTCPNPNCQFEGVVSLRFGK
;
A
#
# COMPACT_ATOMS: atom_id res chain seq x y z
N MET A 1 64.04 -6.77 16.62
CA MET A 1 64.41 -5.53 15.91
C MET A 1 63.74 -5.53 14.56
N ARG A 2 62.58 -4.86 14.45
CA ARG A 2 61.88 -4.60 13.18
C ARG A 2 61.68 -3.10 13.13
N SER A 3 62.29 -2.45 12.15
CA SER A 3 62.19 -1.02 11.90
C SER A 3 60.83 -0.66 11.32
N GLU A 4 60.35 0.48 11.78
CA GLU A 4 59.19 1.23 11.31
C GLU A 4 59.39 1.70 9.86
N VAL A 5 58.32 1.66 9.08
CA VAL A 5 58.11 2.54 7.93
C VAL A 5 56.64 2.94 7.92
N THR A 6 56.37 4.18 8.33
CA THR A 6 55.14 4.91 8.02
C THR A 6 55.19 5.41 6.58
N PRO A 7 54.06 5.44 5.86
CA PRO A 7 53.81 6.41 4.83
C PRO A 7 52.75 7.40 5.29
N ASN A 8 53.18 8.64 5.40
CA ASN A 8 52.34 9.82 5.54
C ASN A 8 52.07 10.33 4.11
N VAL A 9 50.84 10.24 3.61
CA VAL A 9 50.43 10.90 2.36
C VAL A 9 49.01 11.44 2.49
N ALA A 10 48.96 12.75 2.67
CA ALA A 10 48.05 13.73 2.10
C ALA A 10 46.54 13.42 2.06
N GLN A 11 45.83 14.25 2.84
CA GLN A 11 44.53 14.79 2.48
C GLN A 11 44.48 15.12 0.99
N SER A 12 43.55 14.49 0.27
CA SER A 12 43.05 15.01 -1.00
C SER A 12 41.58 15.32 -0.81
N GLU A 13 41.35 16.59 -0.44
CA GLU A 13 40.16 17.30 -0.87
C GLU A 13 40.11 17.18 -2.40
N SER A 14 39.22 16.33 -2.90
CA SER A 14 38.80 16.40 -4.29
C SER A 14 37.30 16.52 -4.29
N GLY A 15 36.87 17.77 -4.42
CA GLY A 15 35.49 18.10 -4.72
C GLY A 15 34.99 17.23 -5.86
N ARG A 16 33.97 16.44 -5.60
CA ARG A 16 32.96 16.18 -6.61
C ARG A 16 31.88 17.20 -6.36
N SER A 17 31.91 18.25 -7.16
CA SER A 17 30.71 18.99 -7.50
C SER A 17 29.74 17.99 -8.11
N ASP A 18 28.84 17.46 -7.29
CA ASP A 18 27.63 16.82 -7.77
C ASP A 18 26.87 17.90 -8.52
N LEU A 19 27.11 17.94 -9.83
CA LEU A 19 26.31 18.68 -10.79
C LEU A 19 24.86 18.36 -10.49
N GLU A 20 24.16 19.35 -9.95
CA GLU A 20 22.74 19.39 -9.68
C GLU A 20 22.00 18.84 -10.90
N ARG A 21 21.43 17.63 -10.76
CA ARG A 21 20.31 17.20 -11.58
C ARG A 21 19.08 17.87 -10.96
N PRO A 22 18.55 18.98 -11.52
CA PRO A 22 17.77 19.88 -10.69
C PRO A 22 16.37 19.34 -10.34
N ASP A 23 15.76 18.45 -11.15
CA ASP A 23 14.29 18.30 -11.09
C ASP A 23 13.76 16.88 -10.92
N ILE A 24 14.61 15.85 -10.75
CA ILE A 24 14.11 14.45 -10.77
C ILE A 24 13.30 14.03 -9.55
N TYR A 25 13.25 14.86 -8.51
CA TYR A 25 12.57 14.53 -7.25
C TYR A 25 11.50 15.54 -6.85
N GLU A 26 11.28 16.59 -7.66
CA GLU A 26 10.18 17.51 -7.42
C GLU A 26 8.86 16.76 -7.58
N CYS A 27 7.95 16.96 -6.63
CA CYS A 27 6.65 16.33 -6.65
C CYS A 27 5.52 17.36 -6.62
N HIS A 28 4.40 16.98 -7.22
CA HIS A 28 3.21 17.82 -7.26
C HIS A 28 2.66 18.05 -5.83
N PRO A 29 2.13 19.23 -5.48
CA PRO A 29 1.60 19.54 -4.15
C PRO A 29 0.60 18.49 -3.62
N LYS A 30 -0.29 17.99 -4.47
CA LYS A 30 -1.21 16.89 -4.12
C LYS A 30 -0.51 15.61 -3.61
N LEU A 31 0.65 15.26 -4.16
CA LEU A 31 1.44 14.14 -3.66
C LEU A 31 2.06 14.50 -2.30
N ALA A 32 2.59 15.71 -2.15
CA ALA A 32 3.06 16.19 -0.85
C ALA A 32 1.94 16.17 0.22
N ASP A 33 0.74 16.65 -0.09
CA ASP A 33 -0.43 16.60 0.79
C ASP A 33 -0.76 15.15 1.20
N THR A 34 -0.72 14.24 0.23
CA THR A 34 -0.95 12.81 0.47
C THR A 34 0.10 12.26 1.44
N VAL A 35 1.37 12.58 1.23
CA VAL A 35 2.48 12.09 2.07
C VAL A 35 2.45 12.70 3.47
N THR A 36 2.09 13.97 3.60
CA THR A 36 1.89 14.64 4.88
C THR A 36 0.75 14.02 5.68
N GLY A 37 -0.31 13.58 5.02
CA GLY A 37 -1.47 12.93 5.66
C GLY A 37 -1.26 11.49 6.11
N ILE A 38 -0.13 10.85 5.79
CA ILE A 38 0.17 9.47 6.19
C ILE A 38 0.41 9.41 7.70
N ASP A 39 -0.20 8.42 8.36
CA ASP A 39 -0.02 8.13 9.78
C ASP A 39 0.61 6.74 10.01
N LYS A 40 1.05 6.51 11.25
CA LYS A 40 1.59 5.23 11.69
C LYS A 40 0.54 4.13 11.57
N SER A 41 0.96 2.97 11.10
CA SER A 41 0.13 1.79 10.80
C SER A 41 -0.67 1.88 9.50
N ASP A 42 -0.55 2.97 8.74
CA ASP A 42 -1.06 3.03 7.38
C ASP A 42 -0.42 1.97 6.50
N LEU A 43 -1.20 1.49 5.53
CA LEU A 43 -0.72 0.63 4.47
C LEU A 43 -0.64 1.43 3.17
N LEU A 44 0.50 1.35 2.48
CA LEU A 44 0.77 2.16 1.30
C LEU A 44 1.17 1.32 0.10
N ILE A 45 0.94 1.88 -1.09
CA ILE A 45 1.60 1.49 -2.35
C ILE A 45 2.33 2.72 -2.86
N VAL A 46 3.59 2.56 -3.26
CA VAL A 46 4.42 3.65 -3.81
C VAL A 46 4.68 3.34 -5.27
N ASN A 47 4.52 4.33 -6.16
CA ASN A 47 4.72 4.22 -7.61
C ASN A 47 3.95 3.08 -8.28
N GLY A 48 2.78 2.69 -7.73
CA GLY A 48 2.01 1.56 -8.23
C GLY A 48 2.72 0.20 -8.14
N ASP A 49 3.75 0.09 -7.29
CA ASP A 49 4.58 -1.10 -7.17
C ASP A 49 3.82 -2.35 -6.71
N SER A 50 4.45 -3.51 -6.86
CA SER A 50 3.89 -4.81 -6.44
C SER A 50 3.95 -5.03 -4.92
N ARG A 51 4.59 -4.14 -4.16
CA ARG A 51 4.78 -4.25 -2.72
C ARG A 51 3.68 -3.48 -1.97
N THR A 52 3.29 -3.99 -0.81
CA THR A 52 2.46 -3.25 0.13
C THR A 52 3.35 -2.91 1.31
N TRP A 53 3.39 -1.62 1.65
CA TRP A 53 4.25 -1.09 2.69
C TRP A 53 3.44 -0.82 3.95
N GLU A 54 3.94 -1.25 5.10
CA GLU A 54 3.43 -0.84 6.42
C GLU A 54 4.25 0.35 6.92
N VAL A 55 3.55 1.41 7.34
CA VAL A 55 4.18 2.56 8.00
C VAL A 55 4.44 2.20 9.45
N THR A 56 5.71 2.07 9.79
CA THR A 56 6.12 1.65 11.14
C THR A 56 6.61 2.78 12.00
N ASP A 57 7.02 3.88 11.39
CA ASP A 57 7.55 5.06 12.08
C ASP A 57 7.45 6.30 11.21
N ILE A 58 7.34 7.47 11.85
CA ILE A 58 7.30 8.78 11.20
C ILE A 58 8.14 9.74 12.02
N VAL A 59 9.02 10.47 11.35
CA VAL A 59 9.86 11.50 11.94
C VAL A 59 9.66 12.80 11.16
N ASP A 60 9.17 13.83 11.85
CA ASP A 60 9.07 15.18 11.34
C ASP A 60 10.18 16.06 11.91
N ARG A 61 10.70 16.95 11.08
CA ARG A 61 11.70 17.95 11.46
C ARG A 61 11.40 19.26 10.75
N GLU A 62 11.34 20.34 11.50
CA GLU A 62 11.30 21.71 10.98
C GLU A 62 12.72 22.28 10.88
N PHE A 63 12.90 23.23 9.97
CA PHE A 63 14.13 23.98 9.78
C PHE A 63 13.81 25.47 9.87
N ASP A 64 14.65 26.21 10.61
CA ASP A 64 14.52 27.66 10.85
C ASP A 64 15.90 28.33 10.72
N ASP A 65 16.77 27.74 9.90
CA ASP A 65 18.11 28.25 9.64
C ASP A 65 18.07 29.13 8.40
N GLN A 66 18.63 30.35 8.49
CA GLN A 66 18.63 31.31 7.37
C GLN A 66 19.47 30.84 6.18
N ASP A 67 20.41 29.91 6.43
CA ASP A 67 21.25 29.32 5.39
C ASP A 67 20.67 28.00 4.83
N ASP A 68 19.50 27.56 5.32
CA ASP A 68 18.79 26.35 4.89
C ASP A 68 17.41 26.71 4.32
N ASP A 69 17.24 26.56 3.01
CA ASP A 69 15.98 26.90 2.32
C ASP A 69 14.85 25.90 2.57
N ARG A 70 15.11 24.81 3.29
CA ARG A 70 14.09 23.84 3.68
C ARG A 70 13.21 24.43 4.77
N GLU A 71 11.92 24.18 4.70
CA GLU A 71 10.98 24.51 5.78
C GLU A 71 10.77 23.29 6.70
N SER A 72 10.63 22.11 6.09
CA SER A 72 10.40 20.87 6.84
C SER A 72 10.87 19.63 6.10
N LYS A 73 11.06 18.55 6.86
CA LYS A 73 11.34 17.21 6.37
C LYS A 73 10.53 16.20 7.15
N ARG A 74 9.77 15.37 6.44
CA ARG A 74 9.04 14.22 6.95
C ARG A 74 9.67 12.94 6.41
N ALA A 75 10.09 12.05 7.29
CA ALA A 75 10.64 10.74 6.93
C ALA A 75 9.74 9.63 7.48
N ILE A 76 9.25 8.77 6.60
CA ILE A 76 8.28 7.72 6.88
C ILE A 76 8.96 6.37 6.66
N ARG A 77 9.08 5.57 7.73
CA ARG A 77 9.71 4.24 7.66
C ARG A 77 8.71 3.20 7.19
N LEU A 78 8.97 2.67 6.01
CA LEU A 78 8.18 1.67 5.32
C LEU A 78 8.79 0.28 5.51
N THR A 79 7.98 -0.70 5.86
CA THR A 79 8.42 -2.10 5.94
C THR A 79 7.49 -3.03 5.17
N THR A 80 8.04 -4.00 4.46
CA THR A 80 7.24 -5.12 3.95
C THR A 80 7.07 -6.17 5.03
N ARG A 81 5.99 -6.95 4.96
CA ARG A 81 5.95 -8.26 5.61
C ARG A 81 6.79 -9.23 4.79
N GLY A 82 7.97 -9.59 5.29
CA GLY A 82 8.76 -10.67 4.74
C GLY A 82 8.01 -12.00 4.83
N ARG A 83 8.39 -12.95 3.98
CA ARG A 83 8.09 -14.36 4.25
C ARG A 83 8.89 -14.78 5.48
N SER A 84 8.47 -15.86 6.15
CA SER A 84 9.12 -16.34 7.39
C SER A 84 10.63 -16.60 7.26
N ASP A 85 11.11 -16.74 6.03
CA ASP A 85 12.47 -17.06 5.62
C ASP A 85 13.22 -15.89 4.94
N GLU A 86 12.57 -14.74 4.70
CA GLU A 86 13.21 -13.58 4.05
C GLU A 86 13.21 -12.34 4.96
N PRO A 87 14.34 -11.62 5.07
CA PRO A 87 14.40 -10.39 5.86
C PRO A 87 13.47 -9.33 5.27
N ASN A 88 12.72 -8.65 6.13
CA ASN A 88 11.86 -7.54 5.73
C ASN A 88 12.68 -6.44 5.03
N ALA A 89 12.22 -6.03 3.85
CA ALA A 89 12.68 -4.81 3.21
C ALA A 89 12.24 -3.59 4.04
N VAL A 90 13.15 -2.63 4.20
CA VAL A 90 12.96 -1.38 4.94
C VAL A 90 13.35 -0.22 4.05
N PHE A 91 12.40 0.66 3.81
CA PHE A 91 12.54 1.82 2.94
C PHE A 91 12.15 3.07 3.74
N ALA A 92 12.65 4.24 3.33
CA ALA A 92 12.19 5.52 3.85
C ALA A 92 11.60 6.37 2.73
N LEU A 93 10.31 6.68 2.86
CA LEU A 93 9.65 7.70 2.05
C LEU A 93 9.93 9.05 2.70
N VAL A 94 10.62 9.94 1.99
CA VAL A 94 11.07 11.23 2.51
C VAL A 94 10.45 12.34 1.69
N LEU A 95 9.72 13.22 2.37
CA LEU A 95 9.22 14.48 1.84
C LEU A 95 10.06 15.62 2.44
N VAL A 96 10.55 16.51 1.60
CA VAL A 96 11.18 17.77 1.99
C VAL A 96 10.37 18.91 1.39
N THR A 97 9.99 19.86 2.23
CA THR A 97 9.21 21.03 1.83
C THR A 97 10.13 22.24 1.78
N TYR A 98 9.99 23.00 0.71
CA TYR A 98 10.61 24.31 0.48
C TYR A 98 9.50 25.35 0.29
N PRO A 99 9.80 26.65 0.36
CA PRO A 99 8.80 27.70 0.19
C PRO A 99 8.03 27.65 -1.15
N ASP A 100 8.66 27.14 -2.21
CA ASP A 100 8.12 27.16 -3.57
C ASP A 100 7.96 25.77 -4.22
N ARG A 101 8.45 24.70 -3.57
CA ARG A 101 8.49 23.34 -4.15
C ARG A 101 8.51 22.24 -3.09
N TYR A 102 8.25 21.01 -3.54
CA TYR A 102 8.30 19.82 -2.69
C TYR A 102 9.20 18.78 -3.33
N HIS A 103 10.06 18.13 -2.55
CA HIS A 103 10.85 17.00 -3.00
C HIS A 103 10.40 15.71 -2.32
N CYS A 104 10.08 14.67 -3.09
CA CYS A 104 9.68 13.37 -2.55
C CYS A 104 10.54 12.23 -3.10
N ARG A 105 11.10 11.42 -2.19
CA ARG A 105 12.09 10.38 -2.51
C ARG A 105 11.82 9.10 -1.73
N LEU A 106 12.16 7.97 -2.34
CA LEU A 106 12.11 6.67 -1.71
C LEU A 106 13.52 6.13 -1.56
N HIS A 107 14.00 6.04 -0.33
CA HIS A 107 15.35 5.56 0.01
C HIS A 107 15.31 4.09 0.42
N VAL A 108 16.20 3.27 -0.14
CA VAL A 108 16.38 1.88 0.28
C VAL A 108 17.30 1.84 1.50
N LEU A 109 16.76 1.48 2.67
CA LEU A 109 17.54 1.37 3.90
C LEU A 109 18.05 -0.06 4.13
N ARG A 110 17.24 -1.04 3.75
CA ARG A 110 17.57 -2.47 3.81
C ARG A 110 16.70 -3.24 2.83
N THR A 111 17.27 -4.17 2.10
CA THR A 111 16.53 -5.02 1.15
C THR A 111 17.24 -6.36 1.02
N PRO A 112 16.51 -7.48 0.79
CA PRO A 112 17.15 -8.75 0.45
C PRO A 112 17.89 -8.68 -0.89
N ASN A 113 17.58 -7.69 -1.73
CA ASN A 113 18.20 -7.51 -3.03
C ASN A 113 19.46 -6.63 -2.93
N TRP A 114 20.63 -7.26 -2.76
CA TRP A 114 21.90 -6.59 -2.41
C TRP A 114 22.32 -5.45 -3.36
N TYR A 115 21.93 -5.45 -4.64
CA TYR A 115 22.30 -4.38 -5.58
C TYR A 115 21.38 -3.15 -5.51
N GLU A 116 20.26 -3.23 -4.79
CA GLU A 116 19.35 -2.10 -4.55
C GLU A 116 19.66 -1.35 -3.25
N GLU A 117 20.59 -1.85 -2.42
CA GLU A 117 20.86 -1.26 -1.11
C GLU A 117 21.48 0.15 -1.23
N ASN A 118 20.95 1.12 -0.47
CA ASN A 118 21.28 2.55 -0.54
C ASN A 118 20.83 3.27 -1.82
N GLU A 119 20.07 2.63 -2.70
CA GLU A 119 19.47 3.31 -3.86
C GLU A 119 18.40 4.32 -3.42
N THR A 120 18.18 5.33 -4.27
CA THR A 120 17.14 6.34 -4.08
C THR A 120 16.33 6.47 -5.35
N TYR A 121 15.00 6.37 -5.22
CA TYR A 121 14.07 6.45 -6.34
C TYR A 121 13.18 7.69 -6.26
N PRO A 122 12.79 8.27 -7.40
CA PRO A 122 11.76 9.30 -7.42
C PRO A 122 10.40 8.73 -7.03
N VAL A 123 9.56 9.55 -6.41
CA VAL A 123 8.20 9.18 -6.02
C VAL A 123 7.22 9.93 -6.91
N GLU A 124 6.52 9.17 -7.76
CA GLU A 124 5.54 9.68 -8.72
C GLU A 124 4.12 9.56 -8.16
N SER A 125 3.86 8.53 -7.35
CA SER A 125 2.56 8.35 -6.71
C SER A 125 2.67 7.62 -5.38
N VAL A 126 1.78 8.00 -4.46
CA VAL A 126 1.56 7.27 -3.21
C VAL A 126 0.06 7.05 -3.09
N ARG A 127 -0.32 5.80 -2.81
CA ARG A 127 -1.71 5.43 -2.51
C ARG A 127 -1.76 4.86 -1.11
N VAL A 128 -2.44 5.58 -0.22
CA VAL A 128 -2.84 5.06 1.09
C VAL A 128 -3.99 4.08 0.89
N LEU A 129 -3.85 2.86 1.42
CA LEU A 129 -4.86 1.83 1.39
C LEU A 129 -5.78 2.01 2.59
N ASP A 130 -6.88 2.70 2.36
CA ASP A 130 -7.90 2.90 3.37
C ASP A 130 -8.66 1.59 3.64
N MET A 131 -8.80 1.25 4.92
CA MET A 131 -9.58 0.12 5.41
C MET A 131 -10.38 0.53 6.64
N GLU A 132 -11.58 1.07 6.40
CA GLU A 132 -12.59 1.33 7.42
C GLU A 132 -13.81 0.38 7.31
N PRO A 133 -13.62 -0.96 7.37
CA PRO A 133 -14.75 -1.86 7.33
C PRO A 133 -15.57 -1.72 8.62
N THR A 134 -16.90 -1.77 8.53
CA THR A 134 -17.74 -1.82 9.75
C THR A 134 -17.48 -3.09 10.55
N TRP A 135 -17.25 -4.21 9.85
CA TRP A 135 -17.04 -5.53 10.42
C TRP A 135 -15.74 -6.14 9.92
N THR A 136 -15.02 -6.79 10.82
CA THR A 136 -13.75 -7.46 10.55
C THR A 136 -13.78 -8.88 11.07
N VAL A 137 -12.87 -9.70 10.55
CA VAL A 137 -12.60 -11.04 11.04
C VAL A 137 -11.25 -11.03 11.72
N VAL A 138 -11.21 -11.48 12.97
CA VAL A 138 -9.99 -11.52 13.79
C VAL A 138 -9.72 -12.93 14.26
N HIS A 139 -8.46 -13.31 14.32
CA HIS A 139 -8.02 -14.57 14.93
C HIS A 139 -7.58 -14.32 16.37
N SER A 140 -7.93 -15.22 17.29
CA SER A 140 -7.63 -15.09 18.72
C SER A 140 -6.13 -14.94 19.03
N SER A 141 -5.25 -15.56 18.23
CA SER A 141 -3.79 -15.53 18.41
C SER A 141 -3.06 -14.51 17.53
N SER A 142 -3.77 -13.69 16.75
CA SER A 142 -3.17 -12.75 15.82
C SER A 142 -3.59 -11.32 16.12
N ASN A 143 -2.63 -10.39 16.09
CA ASN A 143 -2.89 -8.95 16.09
C ASN A 143 -3.20 -8.43 14.68
N VAL A 144 -3.79 -9.26 13.83
CA VAL A 144 -4.17 -8.90 12.45
C VAL A 144 -5.66 -9.08 12.28
N PHE A 145 -6.32 -8.05 11.76
CA PHE A 145 -7.71 -8.16 11.32
C PHE A 145 -7.79 -8.32 9.80
N HIS A 146 -8.82 -9.01 9.36
CA HIS A 146 -9.11 -9.30 7.96
C HIS A 146 -10.47 -8.73 7.58
N LEU A 147 -10.64 -8.47 6.28
CA LEU A 147 -11.98 -8.25 5.73
C LEU A 147 -12.75 -9.58 5.75
N PRO A 148 -14.05 -9.56 6.09
CA PRO A 148 -14.88 -10.76 6.07
C PRO A 148 -15.07 -11.25 4.62
N ASP A 149 -15.03 -12.57 4.42
CA ASP A 149 -15.54 -13.18 3.19
C ASP A 149 -17.07 -12.99 3.17
N PRO A 150 -17.63 -12.21 2.24
CA PRO A 150 -19.08 -12.00 2.15
C PRO A 150 -19.88 -13.29 1.97
N ARG A 151 -19.31 -14.33 1.32
CA ARG A 151 -20.00 -15.62 1.14
C ARG A 151 -20.11 -16.38 2.46
N ALA A 152 -19.01 -16.43 3.22
CA ALA A 152 -18.98 -17.04 4.54
C ALA A 152 -19.85 -16.26 5.54
N ALA A 153 -19.73 -14.93 5.54
CA ALA A 153 -20.52 -14.05 6.40
C ALA A 153 -22.02 -14.19 6.13
N GLY A 154 -22.45 -14.38 4.88
CA GLY A 154 -23.83 -14.69 4.52
C GLY A 154 -24.35 -16.01 5.13
N ARG A 155 -23.46 -16.93 5.51
CA ARG A 155 -23.78 -18.18 6.24
C ARG A 155 -23.55 -18.08 7.75
N GLY A 156 -23.16 -16.91 8.27
CA GLY A 156 -22.82 -16.73 9.68
C GLY A 156 -21.43 -17.23 10.07
N GLU A 157 -20.58 -17.56 9.10
CA GLU A 157 -19.22 -18.07 9.31
C GLU A 157 -18.21 -16.92 9.28
N ALA A 158 -17.33 -16.86 10.28
CA ALA A 158 -16.30 -15.82 10.38
C ALA A 158 -15.04 -16.22 9.60
N HIS A 159 -15.09 -16.24 8.27
CA HIS A 159 -13.89 -16.50 7.45
C HIS A 159 -13.30 -15.21 6.85
N PRO A 160 -11.96 -15.06 6.84
CA PRO A 160 -11.30 -13.96 6.17
C PRO A 160 -11.41 -14.07 4.64
N ALA A 161 -11.63 -12.95 3.94
CA ALA A 161 -11.68 -12.86 2.48
C ALA A 161 -10.40 -13.32 1.78
N CYS A 162 -9.24 -13.16 2.43
CA CYS A 162 -7.96 -13.61 1.92
C CYS A 162 -7.66 -15.08 2.25
N HIS A 163 -8.61 -15.82 2.81
CA HIS A 163 -8.47 -17.19 3.32
C HIS A 163 -7.49 -17.36 4.49
N GLY A 164 -7.05 -16.26 5.11
CA GLY A 164 -6.22 -16.28 6.32
C GLY A 164 -4.77 -16.69 6.03
N SER A 165 -4.08 -17.18 7.06
CA SER A 165 -2.73 -17.74 6.88
C SER A 165 -2.83 -19.21 6.43
N PRO A 166 -1.96 -19.70 5.53
CA PRO A 166 -1.96 -21.11 5.11
C PRO A 166 -1.81 -22.08 6.29
N ASN A 167 -1.13 -21.65 7.35
CA ASN A 167 -0.88 -22.45 8.57
C ASN A 167 -2.04 -22.45 9.57
N THR A 168 -3.19 -21.86 9.21
CA THR A 168 -4.36 -21.70 10.08
C THR A 168 -5.64 -22.26 9.45
N ALA A 169 -5.54 -22.97 8.34
CA ALA A 169 -6.69 -23.23 7.47
C ALA A 169 -7.72 -24.26 7.98
N GLU A 170 -7.39 -25.11 8.96
CA GLU A 170 -8.32 -26.20 9.35
C GLU A 170 -8.95 -26.05 10.75
N ASP A 171 -8.39 -25.25 11.67
CA ASP A 171 -8.93 -25.08 13.05
C ASP A 171 -8.81 -23.64 13.60
N ALA A 172 -8.76 -22.63 12.73
CA ALA A 172 -8.59 -21.26 13.19
C ALA A 172 -9.84 -20.67 13.85
N ASP A 173 -9.70 -20.28 15.12
CA ASP A 173 -10.67 -19.54 15.93
C ASP A 173 -10.80 -18.09 15.42
N TYR A 174 -11.41 -17.95 14.26
CA TYR A 174 -11.83 -16.66 13.72
C TYR A 174 -13.18 -16.25 14.30
N ARG A 175 -13.33 -14.95 14.57
CA ARG A 175 -14.60 -14.35 15.00
C ARG A 175 -14.85 -13.02 14.35
N PHE A 176 -16.13 -12.66 14.23
CA PHE A 176 -16.51 -11.30 13.88
C PHE A 176 -16.18 -10.34 15.01
N ALA A 177 -15.68 -9.18 14.64
CA ALA A 177 -15.54 -8.05 15.54
C ALA A 177 -15.84 -6.75 14.80
N ARG A 178 -16.39 -5.77 15.52
CA ARG A 178 -16.55 -4.42 14.96
C ARG A 178 -15.16 -3.79 14.89
N HIS A 179 -14.83 -3.15 13.78
CA HIS A 179 -13.48 -2.62 13.54
C HIS A 179 -12.99 -1.74 14.71
N TYR A 180 -13.83 -0.83 15.20
CA TYR A 180 -13.50 0.04 16.34
C TYR A 180 -13.32 -0.70 17.69
N THR A 181 -13.78 -1.95 17.81
CA THR A 181 -13.60 -2.79 19.03
C THR A 181 -12.36 -3.67 18.96
N VAL A 182 -11.84 -3.88 17.76
CA VAL A 182 -10.58 -4.59 17.56
C VAL A 182 -9.50 -3.59 17.93
N ARG A 183 -8.97 -3.75 19.16
CA ARG A 183 -7.97 -2.91 19.84
C ARG A 183 -7.11 -2.10 18.87
N SER A 184 -6.81 -0.85 19.23
CA SER A 184 -5.86 0.06 18.54
C SER A 184 -4.48 -0.54 18.21
N SER A 185 -4.17 -1.75 18.69
CA SER A 185 -2.96 -2.52 18.41
C SER A 185 -3.08 -3.53 17.26
N CYS A 186 -4.28 -3.77 16.71
CA CYS A 186 -4.46 -4.73 15.62
C CYS A 186 -4.24 -4.06 14.28
N ARG A 187 -3.34 -4.63 13.48
CA ARG A 187 -3.03 -4.12 12.16
C ARG A 187 -3.95 -4.73 11.09
N PRO A 188 -4.22 -3.98 10.02
CA PRO A 188 -4.87 -4.52 8.83
C PRO A 188 -4.06 -5.65 8.17
N CYS A 189 -4.74 -6.67 7.66
CA CYS A 189 -4.12 -7.65 6.76
C CYS A 189 -3.79 -6.99 5.41
N MET A 190 -2.51 -7.00 5.01
CA MET A 190 -2.03 -6.39 3.75
C MET A 190 -2.72 -6.98 2.51
N ASP A 191 -2.97 -8.29 2.48
CA ASP A 191 -3.66 -8.92 1.35
C ASP A 191 -5.12 -8.49 1.28
N CYS A 192 -5.81 -8.43 2.44
CA CYS A 192 -7.18 -7.90 2.48
C CYS A 192 -7.22 -6.45 2.00
N ALA A 193 -6.31 -5.60 2.48
CA ALA A 193 -6.24 -4.18 2.12
C ALA A 193 -5.98 -3.95 0.63
N ARG A 194 -5.14 -4.79 0.02
CA ARG A 194 -4.74 -4.58 -1.36
C ARG A 194 -5.60 -5.33 -2.37
N ARG A 195 -5.84 -6.61 -2.13
CA ARG A 195 -6.29 -7.56 -3.17
C ARG A 195 -7.74 -7.96 -3.00
N TYR A 196 -8.23 -8.05 -1.76
CA TYR A 196 -9.55 -8.66 -1.48
C TYR A 196 -10.59 -7.65 -0.98
N GLN A 197 -10.41 -6.36 -1.25
CA GLN A 197 -11.44 -5.35 -0.97
C GLN A 197 -12.71 -5.71 -1.76
N PRO A 198 -13.85 -5.93 -1.09
CA PRO A 198 -15.11 -6.18 -1.77
C PRO A 198 -15.51 -4.93 -2.53
N VAL A 199 -15.95 -5.10 -3.78
CA VAL A 199 -16.40 -3.97 -4.58
C VAL A 199 -17.89 -4.12 -4.87
N ASN A 200 -18.66 -3.12 -4.46
CA ASN A 200 -20.07 -3.03 -4.81
C ASN A 200 -20.19 -2.79 -6.31
N VAL A 201 -20.91 -3.68 -6.99
CA VAL A 201 -21.25 -3.56 -8.40
C VAL A 201 -22.69 -3.13 -8.49
N SER A 202 -22.89 -2.00 -9.18
CA SER A 202 -24.21 -1.51 -9.53
C SER A 202 -24.98 -2.58 -10.30
N ARG A 203 -26.31 -2.47 -10.32
CA ARG A 203 -27.14 -3.40 -11.08
C ARG A 203 -26.68 -3.46 -12.55
N ILE A 204 -26.23 -4.63 -12.98
CA ILE A 204 -25.89 -4.95 -14.36
C ILE A 204 -27.20 -5.21 -15.09
N THR A 205 -27.44 -4.46 -16.16
CA THR A 205 -28.62 -4.54 -17.00
C THR A 205 -28.20 -4.91 -18.42
N CYS A 206 -29.04 -5.65 -19.13
CA CYS A 206 -28.84 -5.89 -20.56
C CYS A 206 -29.00 -4.57 -21.32
N PRO A 207 -28.02 -4.15 -22.14
CA PRO A 207 -28.13 -2.90 -22.90
C PRO A 207 -29.28 -2.86 -23.90
N ASP A 208 -29.70 -4.04 -24.41
CA ASP A 208 -30.69 -4.13 -25.48
C ASP A 208 -32.14 -4.21 -24.97
N CYS A 209 -32.36 -4.77 -23.78
CA CYS A 209 -33.71 -4.99 -23.25
C CYS A 209 -33.92 -4.52 -21.80
N ASP A 210 -32.94 -3.83 -21.22
CA ASP A 210 -32.93 -3.28 -19.86
C ASP A 210 -33.18 -4.28 -18.72
N ARG A 211 -33.21 -5.58 -19.03
CA ARG A 211 -33.42 -6.62 -18.03
C ARG A 211 -32.26 -6.61 -17.04
N GLY A 212 -32.57 -6.50 -15.75
CA GLY A 212 -31.59 -6.70 -14.69
C GLY A 212 -31.07 -8.13 -14.67
N ILE A 213 -29.75 -8.29 -14.81
CA ILE A 213 -29.07 -9.58 -14.90
C ILE A 213 -28.45 -9.93 -13.54
N ALA A 214 -27.68 -9.00 -12.98
CA ALA A 214 -26.92 -9.22 -11.76
C ALA A 214 -26.70 -7.91 -11.01
N GLY A 215 -26.20 -7.99 -9.78
CA GLY A 215 -25.80 -6.86 -8.94
C GLY A 215 -25.35 -7.40 -7.59
N GLY A 216 -24.66 -6.57 -6.79
CA GLY A 216 -24.22 -6.95 -5.45
C GLY A 216 -22.73 -6.73 -5.25
N VAL A 217 -22.05 -7.66 -4.58
CA VAL A 217 -20.65 -7.52 -4.18
C VAL A 217 -19.78 -8.47 -5.00
N LEU A 218 -18.76 -7.93 -5.67
CA LEU A 218 -17.67 -8.75 -6.22
C LEU A 218 -16.59 -8.96 -5.17
N LEU A 219 -16.17 -10.22 -5.04
CA LEU A 219 -15.10 -10.67 -4.18
C LEU A 219 -14.08 -11.45 -5.00
N GLY A 220 -12.81 -11.16 -4.79
CA GLY A 220 -11.71 -11.87 -5.43
C GLY A 220 -10.45 -11.01 -5.42
N ALA A 221 -9.33 -11.59 -5.83
CA ALA A 221 -8.09 -10.85 -5.96
C ALA A 221 -8.21 -9.80 -7.08
N ASN A 222 -7.97 -8.54 -6.75
CA ASN A 222 -7.94 -7.40 -7.67
C ASN A 222 -9.26 -7.16 -8.43
N VAL A 223 -10.42 -7.40 -7.80
CA VAL A 223 -11.74 -7.17 -8.42
C VAL A 223 -11.95 -5.73 -8.89
N SER A 224 -11.27 -4.75 -8.28
CA SER A 224 -11.31 -3.34 -8.70
C SER A 224 -10.64 -3.09 -10.07
N ALA A 225 -9.84 -4.03 -10.58
CA ALA A 225 -9.23 -3.94 -11.90
C ALA A 225 -10.15 -4.45 -13.02
N LEU A 226 -11.31 -5.02 -12.70
CA LEU A 226 -12.25 -5.53 -13.70
C LEU A 226 -12.98 -4.36 -14.39
N GLY A 227 -12.84 -4.25 -15.72
CA GLY A 227 -13.52 -3.20 -16.51
C GLY A 227 -14.93 -3.57 -16.98
N GLY A 228 -15.26 -4.86 -17.06
CA GLY A 228 -16.51 -5.35 -17.63
C GLY A 228 -16.71 -6.85 -17.40
N VAL A 229 -17.92 -7.32 -17.69
CA VAL A 229 -18.27 -8.74 -17.72
C VAL A 229 -18.86 -9.09 -19.08
N GLU A 230 -18.38 -10.18 -19.66
CA GLU A 230 -19.03 -10.79 -20.82
C GLU A 230 -20.31 -11.49 -20.37
N LEU A 231 -21.42 -11.24 -21.06
CA LEU A 231 -22.71 -11.81 -20.72
C LEU A 231 -23.55 -12.10 -21.95
N THR A 232 -24.34 -13.17 -21.84
CA THR A 232 -25.45 -13.49 -22.74
C THR A 232 -26.75 -13.12 -22.01
N CYS A 233 -27.63 -12.35 -22.65
CA CYS A 233 -28.88 -11.94 -22.02
C CYS A 233 -29.77 -13.17 -21.70
N PRO A 234 -30.24 -13.34 -20.45
CA PRO A 234 -31.11 -14.46 -20.09
C PRO A 234 -32.56 -14.28 -20.57
N ASN A 235 -32.89 -13.18 -21.25
CA ASN A 235 -34.20 -12.98 -21.85
C ASN A 235 -34.27 -13.73 -23.19
N PRO A 236 -35.17 -14.72 -23.36
CA PRO A 236 -35.26 -15.50 -24.60
C PRO A 236 -35.62 -14.65 -25.83
N ASN A 237 -36.16 -13.45 -25.63
CA ASN A 237 -36.50 -12.51 -26.70
C ASN A 237 -35.40 -11.45 -26.95
N CYS A 238 -34.21 -11.62 -26.37
CA CYS A 238 -33.08 -10.71 -26.52
C CYS A 238 -31.85 -11.51 -26.94
N GLN A 239 -31.15 -11.06 -27.99
CA GLN A 239 -29.98 -11.73 -28.54
C GLN A 239 -28.66 -11.06 -28.12
N PHE A 240 -28.70 -10.15 -27.15
CA PHE A 240 -27.49 -9.49 -26.68
C PHE A 240 -26.49 -10.51 -26.15
N GLU A 241 -25.29 -10.46 -26.73
CA GLU A 241 -24.11 -11.19 -26.31
C GLU A 241 -22.91 -10.25 -26.44
N GLY A 242 -22.23 -9.96 -25.32
CA GLY A 242 -21.10 -9.05 -25.33
C GLY A 242 -20.69 -8.57 -23.94
N VAL A 243 -19.73 -7.63 -23.92
CA VAL A 243 -19.17 -7.08 -22.68
C VAL A 243 -20.00 -5.91 -22.20
N VAL A 244 -20.45 -5.98 -20.94
CA VAL A 244 -21.06 -4.85 -20.23
C VAL A 244 -20.07 -4.31 -19.23
N SER A 245 -19.80 -3.00 -19.30
CA SER A 245 -18.91 -2.33 -18.38
C SER A 245 -19.42 -2.41 -16.95
N LEU A 246 -18.53 -2.75 -16.02
CA LEU A 246 -18.85 -2.73 -14.60
C LEU A 246 -18.85 -1.29 -14.10
N ARG A 247 -19.88 -0.94 -13.34
CA ARG A 247 -19.94 0.33 -12.61
C ARG A 247 -19.85 0.04 -11.13
N PHE A 248 -18.73 0.40 -10.53
CA PHE A 248 -18.54 0.26 -9.10
C PHE A 248 -19.32 1.33 -8.36
N GLY A 249 -20.13 0.91 -7.40
CA GLY A 249 -20.80 1.81 -6.47
C GLY A 249 -19.77 2.52 -5.60
N LYS A 250 -20.06 3.78 -5.26
CA LYS A 250 -19.36 4.46 -4.16
C LYS A 250 -19.76 3.84 -2.83
#